data_AF-A0A3Z4X6E1-F1
#
_entry.id   AF-A0A3Z4X6E1-F1
#
_cell.length_a   1.000
_cell.length_b   1.000
_cell.length_c   1.000
_cell.angle_alpha   90.00
_cell.angle_beta   90.00
_cell.angle_gamma   90.00
#
_symmetry.space_group_name_H-M   'P 1'
#
loop_
_entity.id
_entity.type
_entity.pdbx_description
1 polymer ?
#
loop_
_entity_poly.entity_id
_entity_poly.type
_entity_poly.pdbx_seq_one_letter_code
_entity_poly.pdbx_strand_id
1 'polypeptide(L)'
;MIAVGTLSTRGWARTPQEKARELMNHYTESGYSQSVVYRGNIKSLAYTQAVFAQDPDGMVAQIKMDLENLYGNVFPAGVEVETSWEFLKDSDVRYRIFISVRVQEVVDGEWYDVERYVDTESSAIEDM
;
A
#
# COMPACT_ATOMS: atom_id res chain seq x y z
N MET A 1 -3.25 21.95 -10.32
CA MET A 1 -3.57 21.50 -8.94
C MET A 1 -4.55 20.35 -9.08
N ILE A 2 -4.06 19.11 -8.95
CA ILE A 2 -4.92 17.91 -9.04
C ILE A 2 -5.39 17.59 -7.62
N ALA A 3 -6.69 17.73 -7.39
CA ALA A 3 -7.35 17.38 -6.14
C ALA A 3 -7.57 15.86 -6.12
N VAL A 4 -6.89 15.16 -5.23
CA VAL A 4 -7.22 13.75 -4.92
C VAL A 4 -8.33 13.76 -3.88
N GLY A 5 -9.54 13.36 -4.28
CA GLY A 5 -10.70 13.32 -3.38
C GLY A 5 -10.71 12.06 -2.53
N THR A 6 -10.57 12.19 -1.22
CA THR A 6 -10.78 11.09 -0.27
C THR A 6 -12.22 11.11 0.23
N LEU A 7 -12.91 9.97 0.12
CA LEU A 7 -14.24 9.78 0.69
C LEU A 7 -14.09 9.50 2.20
N SER A 8 -13.75 10.52 2.98
CA SER A 8 -13.79 10.45 4.45
C SER A 8 -14.06 11.83 5.04
N THR A 9 -14.89 11.85 6.09
CA THR A 9 -15.61 13.01 6.66
C THR A 9 -14.74 14.08 7.35
N ARG A 10 -13.42 14.09 7.13
CA ARG A 10 -12.47 15.10 7.63
C ARG A 10 -11.84 15.79 6.42
N GLY A 11 -12.35 16.98 6.11
CA GLY A 11 -12.05 17.70 4.87
C GLY A 11 -10.57 17.73 4.49
N TRP A 12 -10.31 17.59 3.17
CA TRP A 12 -9.05 17.81 2.45
C TRP A 12 -7.77 17.61 3.27
N ALA A 13 -7.08 16.47 3.12
CA ALA A 13 -5.72 16.31 3.66
C ALA A 13 -4.83 17.49 3.21
N ARG A 14 -4.40 18.31 4.16
CA ARG A 14 -3.73 19.60 3.86
C ARG A 14 -2.23 19.46 3.88
N THR A 15 -1.70 18.60 4.76
CA THR A 15 -0.25 18.40 4.89
C THR A 15 0.26 17.21 4.06
N PRO A 16 1.54 17.20 3.67
CA PRO A 16 2.18 16.05 3.00
C PRO A 16 1.99 14.75 3.75
N GLN A 17 2.15 14.81 5.07
CA GLN A 17 2.06 13.65 5.94
C GLN A 17 0.62 13.14 6.05
N GLU A 18 -0.38 14.03 6.07
CA GLU A 18 -1.78 13.63 5.98
C GLU A 18 -2.09 12.96 4.64
N LYS A 19 -1.65 13.54 3.52
CA LYS A 19 -1.84 12.95 2.19
C LYS A 19 -1.18 11.57 2.10
N ALA A 20 0.07 11.46 2.55
CA ALA A 20 0.82 10.21 2.53
C ALA A 20 0.14 9.13 3.39
N ARG A 21 -0.35 9.49 4.58
CA ARG A 21 -1.09 8.56 5.45
C ARG A 21 -2.42 8.15 4.83
N GLU A 22 -3.17 9.08 4.25
CA GLU A 22 -4.45 8.78 3.61
C GLU A 22 -4.27 7.89 2.37
N LEU A 23 -3.20 8.06 1.58
CA LEU A 23 -2.88 7.14 0.48
C LEU A 23 -2.55 5.73 0.99
N MET A 24 -1.77 5.60 2.07
CA MET A 24 -1.48 4.30 2.70
C MET A 24 -2.77 3.63 3.14
N ASN A 25 -3.61 4.36 3.89
CA ASN A 25 -4.90 3.87 4.35
C ASN A 25 -5.77 3.45 3.17
N HIS A 26 -5.79 4.25 2.10
CA HIS A 26 -6.57 3.94 0.93
C HIS A 26 -6.09 2.65 0.27
N TYR A 27 -4.79 2.42 0.14
CA TYR A 27 -4.25 1.19 -0.42
C TYR A 27 -4.53 -0.04 0.46
N THR A 28 -4.42 0.09 1.79
CA THR A 28 -4.55 -1.03 2.74
C THR A 28 -5.99 -1.32 3.15
N GLU A 29 -6.85 -0.30 3.24
CA GLU A 29 -8.25 -0.41 3.70
C GLU A 29 -9.26 -0.50 2.55
N SER A 30 -8.84 -0.22 1.31
CA SER A 30 -9.64 -0.53 0.13
C SER A 30 -9.80 -2.04 0.02
N GLY A 31 -10.86 -2.58 0.62
CA GLY A 31 -11.28 -3.95 0.36
C GLY A 31 -11.44 -4.20 -1.15
N TYR A 32 -11.50 -5.48 -1.54
CA TYR A 32 -11.64 -5.96 -2.92
C TYR A 32 -12.69 -5.19 -3.76
N SER A 33 -13.71 -4.61 -3.12
CA SER A 33 -14.81 -3.88 -3.75
C SER A 33 -14.47 -2.47 -4.28
N GLN A 34 -13.32 -1.88 -3.94
CA GLN A 34 -12.94 -0.53 -4.43
C GLN A 34 -11.96 -0.53 -5.62
N SER A 35 -11.33 -1.67 -5.95
CA SER A 35 -10.47 -1.81 -7.14
C SER A 35 -11.25 -1.53 -8.45
N VAL A 36 -12.56 -1.74 -8.42
CA VAL A 36 -13.50 -1.44 -9.52
C VAL A 36 -13.70 0.07 -9.73
N VAL A 37 -13.55 0.90 -8.69
CA VAL A 37 -13.81 2.34 -8.74
C VAL A 37 -12.74 3.11 -9.52
N TYR A 38 -11.49 2.60 -9.58
CA TYR A 38 -10.35 3.28 -10.22
C TYR A 38 -10.03 2.79 -11.64
N ARG A 39 -10.98 2.17 -12.34
CA ARG A 39 -10.82 1.72 -13.74
C ARG A 39 -9.53 0.91 -13.97
N GLY A 40 -9.13 0.07 -13.03
CA GLY A 40 -7.96 -0.83 -13.16
C GLY A 40 -6.59 -0.21 -12.90
N ASN A 41 -6.49 1.07 -12.50
CA ASN A 41 -5.20 1.73 -12.27
C ASN A 41 -4.69 1.68 -10.82
N ILE A 42 -5.50 1.24 -9.86
CA ILE A 42 -5.08 1.06 -8.46
C ILE A 42 -5.47 -0.35 -8.03
N LYS A 43 -4.48 -1.25 -7.98
CA LYS A 43 -4.64 -2.57 -7.36
C LYS A 43 -4.67 -2.35 -5.85
N SER A 44 -5.67 -2.89 -5.16
CA SER A 44 -5.72 -2.80 -3.69
C SER A 44 -4.84 -3.90 -3.09
N LEU A 45 -4.39 -3.71 -1.85
CA LEU A 45 -3.64 -4.73 -1.14
C LEU A 45 -4.39 -6.07 -1.11
N ALA A 46 -5.71 -6.05 -0.91
CA ALA A 46 -6.54 -7.26 -0.89
C ALA A 46 -6.52 -8.02 -2.24
N TYR A 47 -6.47 -7.30 -3.36
CA TYR A 47 -6.33 -7.92 -4.68
C TYR A 47 -4.94 -8.56 -4.83
N THR A 48 -3.89 -7.84 -4.45
CA THR A 48 -2.52 -8.34 -4.52
C THR A 48 -2.33 -9.56 -3.60
N GLN A 49 -2.92 -9.57 -2.41
CA GLN A 49 -2.95 -10.73 -1.53
C GLN A 49 -3.64 -11.95 -2.17
N ALA A 50 -4.76 -11.74 -2.85
CA ALA A 50 -5.48 -12.83 -3.50
C ALA A 50 -4.70 -13.44 -4.69
N VAL A 51 -4.04 -12.59 -5.50
CA VAL A 51 -3.29 -13.04 -6.68
C VAL A 51 -1.99 -13.75 -6.29
N PHE A 52 -1.32 -13.28 -5.25
CA PHE A 52 0.00 -13.76 -4.83
C PHE A 52 -0.06 -14.61 -3.56
N ALA A 53 -1.21 -15.22 -3.25
CA ALA A 53 -1.43 -15.95 -1.99
C ALA A 53 -0.38 -17.04 -1.70
N GLN A 54 0.25 -17.59 -2.75
CA GLN A 54 1.30 -18.62 -2.65
C GLN A 54 2.71 -18.11 -3.00
N ASP A 55 2.88 -16.80 -3.23
CA ASP A 55 4.14 -16.18 -3.63
C ASP A 55 4.37 -14.87 -2.84
N PRO A 56 4.83 -14.96 -1.57
CA PRO A 56 5.07 -13.79 -0.73
C PRO A 56 6.10 -12.81 -1.33
N ASP A 57 7.12 -13.32 -2.01
CA ASP A 57 8.14 -12.52 -2.67
C ASP A 57 7.56 -11.71 -3.85
N GLY A 58 6.77 -12.37 -4.70
CA GLY A 58 6.01 -11.69 -5.75
C GLY A 58 5.01 -10.69 -5.19
N MET A 59 4.39 -10.99 -4.05
CA MET A 59 3.45 -10.10 -3.39
C MET A 59 4.10 -8.79 -2.95
N VAL A 60 5.23 -8.85 -2.23
CA VAL A 60 5.91 -7.63 -1.77
C VAL A 60 6.44 -6.81 -2.95
N ALA A 61 6.95 -7.46 -3.99
CA ALA A 61 7.37 -6.77 -5.22
C ALA A 61 6.20 -6.05 -5.91
N GLN A 62 5.04 -6.69 -6.00
CA GLN A 62 3.85 -6.05 -6.57
C GLN A 62 3.35 -4.89 -5.70
N ILE A 63 3.31 -5.06 -4.38
CA ILE A 63 2.95 -3.99 -3.43
C ILE A 63 3.85 -2.78 -3.62
N LYS A 64 5.17 -3.01 -3.74
CA LYS A 64 6.13 -1.94 -3.99
C LYS A 64 5.78 -1.17 -5.26
N MET A 65 5.59 -1.87 -6.38
CA MET A 65 5.23 -1.23 -7.66
C MET A 65 3.91 -0.47 -7.58
N ASP A 66 2.90 -1.02 -6.92
CA ASP A 66 1.58 -0.38 -6.77
C ASP A 66 1.69 0.93 -5.98
N LEU A 67 2.46 0.92 -4.89
CA LEU A 67 2.69 2.09 -4.05
C LEU A 67 3.59 3.13 -4.71
N GLU A 68 4.66 2.73 -5.41
CA GLU A 68 5.49 3.66 -6.18
C GLU A 68 4.66 4.43 -7.21
N ASN A 69 3.76 3.75 -7.92
CA ASN A 69 2.84 4.38 -8.87
C ASN A 69 1.82 5.27 -8.16
N LEU A 70 1.20 4.81 -7.07
CA LEU A 70 0.18 5.56 -6.33
C LEU A 70 0.74 6.86 -5.76
N TYR A 71 1.87 6.77 -5.05
CA TYR A 71 2.52 7.92 -4.42
C TYR A 71 3.21 8.81 -5.45
N GLY A 72 3.82 8.25 -6.50
CA GLY A 72 4.51 9.03 -7.54
C GLY A 72 3.58 9.99 -8.30
N ASN A 73 2.30 9.62 -8.44
CA ASN A 73 1.28 10.51 -9.02
C ASN A 73 0.96 11.74 -8.14
N VAL A 74 1.23 11.67 -6.83
CA VAL A 74 0.89 12.72 -5.85
C VAL A 74 2.14 13.50 -5.41
N PHE A 75 3.29 12.84 -5.30
CA PHE A 75 4.57 13.38 -4.84
C PHE A 75 5.63 13.28 -5.94
N PRO A 76 5.59 14.16 -6.96
CA PRO A 76 6.52 14.10 -8.09
C PRO A 76 7.97 14.48 -7.73
N ALA A 77 8.22 15.05 -6.54
CA ALA A 77 9.57 15.39 -6.08
C ALA A 77 10.41 14.15 -5.75
N GLY A 78 9.80 13.13 -5.17
CA GLY A 78 10.51 11.91 -4.76
C GLY A 78 9.61 10.97 -3.99
N VAL A 79 9.74 9.68 -4.29
CA VAL A 79 9.06 8.57 -3.61
C VAL A 79 10.05 7.43 -3.47
N GLU A 80 10.18 6.92 -2.25
CA GLU A 80 10.94 5.70 -1.95
C GLU A 80 10.00 4.71 -1.25
N VAL A 81 9.94 3.49 -1.77
CA VAL A 81 9.13 2.41 -1.20
C VAL A 81 10.00 1.21 -0.88
N GLU A 82 9.90 0.77 0.36
CA GLU A 82 10.51 -0.45 0.85
C GLU A 82 9.43 -1.41 1.34
N THR A 83 9.55 -2.66 0.94
CA THR A 83 8.62 -3.73 1.31
C THR A 83 9.41 -4.98 1.64
N SER A 84 9.04 -5.65 2.72
CA SER A 84 9.59 -6.93 3.12
C SER A 84 8.52 -7.79 3.75
N TRP A 85 8.80 -9.08 3.94
CA TRP A 85 7.91 -9.98 4.64
C TRP A 85 8.72 -10.90 5.56
N GLU A 86 8.09 -11.33 6.65
CA GLU A 86 8.66 -12.28 7.61
C GLU A 86 7.58 -13.25 8.11
N PHE A 87 7.92 -14.53 8.28
CA PHE A 87 7.03 -15.49 8.95
C PHE A 87 6.77 -15.07 10.40
N LEU A 88 5.53 -15.28 10.86
CA LEU A 88 5.21 -15.10 12.27
C LEU A 88 5.85 -16.23 13.08
N LYS A 89 6.38 -15.92 14.27
CA LYS A 89 7.17 -16.84 15.13
C LYS A 89 6.51 -18.19 15.48
N ASP A 90 5.21 -18.35 15.20
CA ASP A 90 4.41 -19.52 15.53
C ASP A 90 3.63 -20.07 14.31
N SER A 91 4.07 -19.80 13.07
CA SER A 91 3.36 -20.25 11.88
C SER A 91 4.22 -20.28 10.61
N ASP A 92 4.19 -21.41 9.90
CA ASP A 92 4.82 -21.57 8.58
C ASP A 92 3.89 -21.14 7.42
N VAL A 93 2.66 -20.75 7.76
CA VAL A 93 1.66 -20.29 6.79
C VAL A 93 1.30 -18.82 6.98
N ARG A 94 1.43 -18.28 8.20
CA ARG A 94 1.17 -16.86 8.46
C ARG A 94 2.45 -16.04 8.42
N TYR A 95 2.41 -14.95 7.67
CA TYR A 95 3.52 -14.02 7.54
C TYR A 95 3.01 -12.59 7.67
N ARG A 96 3.91 -11.71 8.07
CA ARG A 96 3.69 -10.27 8.15
C ARG A 96 4.41 -9.59 7.01
N ILE A 97 3.70 -8.70 6.33
CA ILE A 97 4.27 -7.81 5.33
C ILE A 97 4.55 -6.46 6.01
N PHE A 98 5.76 -5.96 5.83
CA PHE A 98 6.18 -4.62 6.24
C PHE A 98 6.23 -3.72 5.00
N ILE A 99 5.67 -2.52 5.16
CA ILE A 99 5.61 -1.51 4.12
C ILE A 99 6.11 -0.20 4.72
N SER A 100 7.13 0.38 4.11
CA SER A 100 7.64 1.71 4.44
C SER A 100 7.64 2.56 3.17
N VAL A 101 7.08 3.76 3.27
CA VAL A 101 7.02 4.74 2.19
C VAL A 101 7.57 6.06 2.70
N ARG A 102 8.55 6.60 1.98
CA ARG A 102 9.09 7.94 2.18
C ARG A 102 8.71 8.80 0.98
N VAL A 103 8.21 10.00 1.22
CA VAL A 103 7.89 10.95 0.15
C VAL A 103 8.50 12.31 0.38
N GLN A 104 8.85 12.99 -0.70
CA GLN A 104 9.36 14.35 -0.66
C GLN A 104 8.31 15.33 -1.21
N GLU A 105 8.08 16.45 -0.53
CA GLU A 105 7.27 17.54 -1.09
C GLU A 105 8.15 18.56 -1.82
N VAL A 106 7.68 19.03 -2.98
CA VAL A 106 8.38 20.03 -3.81
C VAL A 106 8.54 21.37 -3.08
N VAL A 107 7.65 21.66 -2.13
CA VAL A 107 7.51 22.99 -1.51
C VAL A 107 8.58 23.24 -0.46
N ASP A 108 8.88 22.26 0.38
CA ASP A 108 9.86 22.36 1.48
C ASP A 108 11.13 21.51 1.23
N GLY A 109 11.05 20.51 0.35
CA GLY A 109 12.12 19.54 0.11
C GLY A 109 12.31 18.54 1.26
N GLU A 110 11.40 18.50 2.23
CA GLU A 110 11.47 17.60 3.38
C GLU A 110 10.94 16.20 3.03
N TRP A 111 11.52 15.19 3.67
CA TRP A 111 11.09 13.81 3.56
C TRP A 111 10.10 13.46 4.67
N TYR A 112 9.02 12.79 4.28
CA TYR A 112 7.94 12.38 5.16
C TYR A 112 7.74 10.87 5.08
N ASP A 113 7.72 10.23 6.24
CA ASP A 113 7.70 8.77 6.35
C ASP A 113 6.34 8.25 6.83
N VAL A 114 5.90 7.15 6.22
CA VAL A 114 4.70 6.40 6.59
C VAL A 114 4.99 4.91 6.54
N GLU A 115 4.72 4.23 7.65
CA GLU A 115 4.93 2.79 7.78
C GLU A 115 3.62 2.06 8.08
N ARG A 116 3.50 0.83 7.59
CA ARG A 116 2.38 -0.07 7.86
C ARG A 116 2.85 -1.52 7.89
N TYR A 117 2.22 -2.31 8.76
CA TYR A 117 2.34 -3.77 8.74
C TYR A 117 0.98 -4.42 8.50
N VAL A 118 0.98 -5.54 7.80
CA VAL A 118 -0.22 -6.32 7.51
C VAL A 118 0.06 -7.80 7.72
N ASP A 119 -0.78 -8.45 8.53
CA ASP A 119 -0.72 -9.89 8.74
C ASP A 119 -1.52 -10.60 7.65
N THR A 120 -0.96 -11.68 7.12
CA THR A 120 -1.58 -12.47 6.06
C THR A 120 -1.25 -13.96 6.24
N GLU A 121 -1.98 -14.81 5.51
CA GLU A 121 -1.84 -16.26 5.55
C GLU A 121 -1.70 -16.78 4.12
N SER A 122 -0.71 -17.63 3.91
CA SER A 122 -0.56 -18.42 2.69
C SER A 122 -1.70 -19.43 2.65
N SER A 123 -2.57 -19.33 1.65
CA SER A 123 -3.56 -20.37 1.37
C SER A 123 -2.84 -21.58 0.77
N ALA A 124 -2.40 -22.49 1.64
CA ALA A 124 -2.27 -23.88 1.25
C ALA A 124 -3.68 -24.42 1.05
N ILE A 125 -4.12 -24.58 -0.20
CA ILE A 125 -5.22 -25.50 -0.47
C ILE A 125 -4.67 -26.88 -0.08
N GLU A 126 -5.04 -27.37 1.11
CA GLU A 126 -4.97 -28.79 1.40
C GLU A 126 -5.94 -29.47 0.43
N ASP A 127 -5.39 -29.98 -0.68
CA ASP A 127 -6.09 -30.87 -1.59
C ASP A 127 -6.48 -32.12 -0.76
N MET A 128 -7.79 -32.27 -0.53
CA MET A 128 -8.40 -33.41 0.18
C MET A 128 -8.35 -34.69 -0.64
#